data_AF-A0A925V958-F1
#
_entry.id   AF-A0A925V958-F1
#
_cell.length_a   1.000
_cell.length_b   1.000
_cell.length_c   1.000
_cell.angle_alpha   90.00
_cell.angle_beta   90.00
_cell.angle_gamma   90.00
#
_symmetry.space_group_name_H-M   'P 1'
#
loop_
_entity.id
_entity.type
_entity.pdbx_description
1 polymer ?
#
loop_
_entity_poly.entity_id
_entity_poly.type
_entity_poly.pdbx_seq_one_letter_code
_entity_poly.pdbx_strand_id
1 'polypeptide(L)'
;MLVDALFDPLSIAVLVIIGAMLGLSLAWYARGRAQFEQLRGGLGMLRKIGPQLSPEHPIRKRLESAPVVDLSFEEIARLMARDPVAPAARTLIELQAKTPWIDRFAQYAVHLGILGTVFALVSSDPTDLESFRAGLPTALGTTFWGLVGALGLSAVAGACEGTLEHARLHVRDALLEGLEVVAAPPEPGDPAG
;
A
#
# COMPACT_ATOMS: atom_id res chain seq x y z
N MET A 1 -8.39 -2.74 -37.23
CA MET A 1 -6.99 -3.22 -37.18
C MET A 1 -6.34 -3.01 -35.83
N LEU A 2 -6.15 -1.77 -35.35
CA LEU A 2 -5.45 -1.53 -34.07
C LEU A 2 -6.29 -1.92 -32.84
N VAL A 3 -7.61 -1.70 -32.89
CA VAL A 3 -8.55 -2.18 -31.85
C VAL A 3 -8.60 -3.71 -31.82
N ASP A 4 -8.65 -4.36 -32.99
CA ASP A 4 -8.68 -5.83 -33.06
C ASP A 4 -7.41 -6.46 -32.47
N ALA A 5 -6.26 -5.78 -32.63
CA ALA A 5 -4.99 -6.21 -32.05
C ALA A 5 -4.89 -5.94 -30.53
N LEU A 6 -5.61 -4.97 -29.99
CA LEU A 6 -5.69 -4.76 -28.54
C LEU A 6 -6.58 -5.81 -27.87
N PHE A 7 -7.48 -6.43 -28.62
CA PHE A 7 -8.44 -7.43 -28.14
C PHE A 7 -8.29 -8.76 -28.87
N ASP A 8 -7.10 -9.07 -29.36
CA ASP A 8 -6.81 -10.41 -29.84
C ASP A 8 -6.76 -11.40 -28.64
N PRO A 9 -6.91 -12.71 -28.87
CA PRO A 9 -6.97 -13.69 -27.80
C PRO A 9 -5.77 -13.65 -26.83
N LEU A 10 -4.56 -13.35 -27.33
CA LEU A 10 -3.36 -13.26 -26.50
C LEU A 10 -3.36 -11.98 -25.66
N SER A 11 -3.71 -10.83 -26.27
CA SER A 11 -3.88 -9.57 -25.54
C SER A 11 -4.98 -9.66 -24.49
N ILE A 12 -6.09 -10.35 -24.78
CA ILE A 12 -7.16 -10.62 -23.82
C ILE A 12 -6.65 -11.48 -22.66
N ALA A 13 -5.87 -12.53 -22.93
CA ALA A 13 -5.30 -13.36 -21.87
C ALA A 13 -4.39 -12.54 -20.93
N VAL A 14 -3.51 -11.70 -21.49
CA VAL A 14 -2.67 -10.76 -20.74
C VAL A 14 -3.54 -9.80 -19.92
N LEU A 15 -4.56 -9.20 -20.53
CA LEU A 15 -5.49 -8.29 -19.88
C LEU A 15 -6.23 -8.94 -18.70
N VAL A 16 -6.70 -10.18 -18.84
CA VAL A 16 -7.39 -10.93 -17.78
C VAL A 16 -6.46 -11.16 -16.59
N ILE A 17 -5.22 -11.59 -16.84
CA ILE A 17 -4.23 -11.83 -15.78
C ILE A 17 -3.90 -10.52 -15.05
N ILE A 18 -3.68 -9.43 -15.80
CA ILE A 18 -3.45 -8.09 -15.24
C ILE A 18 -4.66 -7.60 -14.44
N GLY A 19 -5.87 -7.79 -14.95
CA GLY A 19 -7.11 -7.46 -14.27
C GLY A 19 -7.26 -8.20 -12.95
N ALA A 20 -6.88 -9.47 -12.88
CA ALA A 20 -6.88 -10.25 -11.65
C ALA A 20 -5.86 -9.72 -10.62
N MET A 21 -4.63 -9.42 -11.05
CA MET A 21 -3.60 -8.83 -10.19
C MET A 21 -4.02 -7.46 -9.64
N LEU A 22 -4.59 -6.61 -10.50
CA LEU A 22 -5.09 -5.30 -10.11
C LEU A 22 -6.29 -5.40 -9.16
N GLY A 23 -7.24 -6.30 -9.46
CA GLY A 23 -8.41 -6.54 -8.61
C GLY A 23 -8.02 -7.03 -7.22
N LEU A 24 -7.06 -7.96 -7.13
CA LEU A 24 -6.53 -8.44 -5.85
C LEU A 24 -5.84 -7.32 -5.06
N SER A 25 -5.04 -6.50 -5.75
CA SER A 25 -4.32 -5.37 -5.14
C SER A 25 -5.28 -4.29 -4.63
N LEU A 26 -6.33 -3.97 -5.41
CA LEU A 26 -7.39 -3.05 -5.00
C LEU A 26 -8.19 -3.59 -3.83
N ALA A 27 -8.46 -4.90 -3.77
CA ALA A 27 -9.14 -5.52 -2.64
C ALA A 27 -8.32 -5.40 -1.35
N TRP A 28 -6.98 -5.59 -1.44
CA TRP A 28 -6.08 -5.36 -0.32
C TRP A 28 -6.08 -3.89 0.11
N TYR A 29 -5.94 -2.96 -0.83
CA TYR A 29 -5.98 -1.52 -0.58
C TYR A 29 -7.29 -1.08 0.08
N ALA A 30 -8.45 -1.48 -0.47
CA ALA A 30 -9.76 -1.12 0.05
C ALA A 30 -9.97 -1.62 1.48
N ARG A 31 -9.54 -2.86 1.76
CA ARG A 31 -9.59 -3.43 3.12
C ARG A 31 -8.68 -2.66 4.08
N GLY A 32 -7.46 -2.33 3.66
CA GLY A 32 -6.52 -1.52 4.43
C GLY A 32 -7.06 -0.12 4.74
N ARG A 33 -7.66 0.55 3.75
CA ARG A 33 -8.24 1.89 3.89
C ARG A 33 -9.44 1.90 4.85
N ALA A 34 -10.37 0.95 4.73
CA ALA A 34 -11.51 0.85 5.63
C ALA A 34 -11.07 0.64 7.09
N GLN A 35 -10.01 -0.15 7.31
CA GLN A 35 -9.45 -0.39 8.63
C GLN A 35 -8.63 0.81 9.14
N PHE A 36 -7.99 1.58 8.26
CA PHE A 36 -7.37 2.84 8.64
C PHE A 36 -8.40 3.86 9.14
N GLU A 37 -9.57 3.96 8.51
CA GLU A 37 -10.65 4.84 8.99
C GLU A 37 -11.15 4.42 10.38
N GLN A 38 -11.25 3.10 10.64
CA GLN A 38 -11.57 2.57 11.97
C GLN A 38 -10.46 2.87 12.99
N LEU A 39 -9.19 2.72 12.59
CA LEU A 39 -8.04 3.09 13.42
C LEU A 39 -8.11 4.57 13.80
N ARG A 40 -8.36 5.45 12.81
CA ARG A 40 -8.47 6.90 13.00
C ARG A 40 -9.54 7.28 14.01
N GLY A 41 -10.69 6.59 13.98
CA GLY A 41 -11.74 6.75 15.00
C GLY A 41 -11.32 6.28 16.41
N GLY A 42 -10.41 5.31 16.50
CA GLY A 42 -9.89 4.75 17.75
C GLY A 42 -8.71 5.50 18.38
N LEU A 43 -8.08 6.43 17.66
CA LEU A 43 -6.88 7.16 18.12
C LEU A 43 -7.09 7.98 19.39
N GLY A 44 -8.34 8.32 19.73
CA GLY A 44 -8.67 9.01 20.99
C GLY A 44 -8.21 8.25 22.24
N MET A 45 -7.98 6.93 22.15
CA MET A 45 -7.43 6.14 23.25
C MET A 45 -5.90 6.17 23.32
N LEU A 46 -5.18 6.30 22.19
CA LEU A 46 -3.73 6.45 22.21
C LEU A 46 -3.28 7.70 22.97
N ARG A 47 -4.08 8.77 22.89
CA ARG A 47 -3.93 9.98 23.72
C ARG A 47 -3.97 9.69 25.23
N LYS A 48 -4.69 8.64 25.67
CA LYS A 48 -4.77 8.21 27.08
C LYS A 48 -3.63 7.27 27.48
N ILE A 49 -3.03 6.58 26.52
CA ILE A 49 -1.88 5.68 26.74
C ILE A 49 -0.56 6.46 26.77
N GLY A 50 -0.45 7.54 25.98
CA GLY A 50 0.69 8.48 26.03
C GLY A 50 1.16 8.82 27.46
N PRO A 51 0.27 9.28 28.35
CA PRO A 51 0.55 9.57 29.76
C PRO A 51 1.07 8.38 30.59
N GLN A 52 0.68 7.16 30.21
CA GLN A 52 0.96 5.94 30.97
C GLN A 52 2.31 5.31 30.58
N LEU A 53 2.96 5.83 29.53
CA LEU A 53 4.30 5.41 29.14
C LEU A 53 5.33 5.95 30.14
N SER A 54 5.97 5.02 30.85
CA SER A 54 7.09 5.32 31.75
C SER A 54 8.14 6.20 31.05
N PRO A 55 8.74 7.18 31.74
CA PRO A 55 9.87 7.99 31.23
C PRO A 55 11.02 7.14 30.67
N GLU A 56 11.19 5.92 31.18
CA GLU A 56 12.24 5.00 30.74
C GLU A 56 11.84 4.13 29.54
N HIS A 57 10.57 4.17 29.12
CA HIS A 57 10.06 3.29 28.09
C HIS A 57 10.74 3.59 26.74
N PRO A 58 11.25 2.57 26.02
CA PRO A 58 12.02 2.77 24.78
C PRO A 58 11.23 3.55 23.71
N ILE A 59 9.90 3.35 23.65
CA ILE A 59 9.01 4.11 22.74
C ILE A 59 8.96 5.61 23.10
N ARG A 60 8.91 5.95 24.39
CA ARG A 60 8.89 7.35 24.83
C ARG A 60 10.21 8.04 24.51
N LYS A 61 11.34 7.37 24.81
CA LYS A 61 12.68 7.86 24.44
C LYS A 61 12.82 8.08 22.93
N ARG A 62 12.30 7.17 22.08
CA ARG A 62 12.33 7.31 20.62
C ARG A 62 11.40 8.41 20.08
N LEU A 63 10.25 8.61 20.71
CA LEU A 63 9.33 9.71 20.39
C LEU A 63 9.92 11.08 20.76
N GLU A 64 10.64 11.15 21.88
CA GLU A 64 11.29 12.37 22.38
C GLU A 64 12.65 12.65 21.72
N SER A 65 13.31 11.66 21.10
CA SER A 65 14.61 11.82 20.40
C SER A 65 14.43 12.06 18.90
N ALA A 66 14.95 13.17 18.37
CA ALA A 66 15.05 13.40 16.92
C ALA A 66 16.33 12.76 16.33
N PRO A 67 16.30 12.18 15.11
CA PRO A 67 15.17 12.08 14.19
C PRO A 67 14.24 10.92 14.56
N VAL A 68 12.95 11.25 14.67
CA VAL A 68 11.85 10.37 15.11
C VAL A 68 11.49 9.40 13.97
N VAL A 69 12.35 8.42 13.74
CA VAL A 69 12.21 7.42 12.68
C VAL A 69 12.10 6.06 13.40
N ASP A 70 11.11 5.27 13.02
CA ASP A 70 10.89 3.87 13.44
C ASP A 70 10.09 3.61 14.71
N LEU A 71 8.84 4.08 14.75
CA LEU A 71 7.78 3.27 15.37
C LEU A 71 7.29 2.26 14.34
N SER A 72 7.70 1.01 14.51
CA SER A 72 7.21 -0.07 13.65
C SER A 72 5.71 -0.27 13.86
N PHE A 73 4.97 -0.62 12.80
CA PHE A 73 3.56 -0.97 12.94
C PHE A 73 3.32 -2.13 13.89
N GLU A 74 4.31 -3.00 14.06
CA GLU A 74 4.27 -4.09 15.03
C GLU A 74 4.31 -3.58 16.47
N GLU A 75 5.14 -2.58 16.78
CA GLU A 75 5.13 -1.91 18.09
C GLU A 75 3.81 -1.15 18.32
N ILE A 76 3.28 -0.48 17.29
CA ILE A 76 1.95 0.16 17.34
C ILE A 76 0.87 -0.87 17.67
N ALA A 77 0.85 -2.01 16.97
CA ALA A 77 -0.13 -3.07 17.23
C ALA A 77 0.06 -3.74 18.60
N ARG A 78 1.29 -3.84 19.11
CA ARG A 78 1.56 -4.33 20.48
C ARG A 78 1.03 -3.37 21.54
N LEU A 79 1.22 -2.06 21.36
CA LEU A 79 0.64 -1.05 22.25
C LEU A 79 -0.89 -1.10 22.25
N MET A 80 -1.49 -1.43 21.10
CA MET A 80 -2.93 -1.54 20.93
C MET A 80 -3.49 -2.94 21.18
N ALA A 81 -2.66 -3.93 21.57
CA ALA A 81 -3.04 -5.35 21.60
C ALA A 81 -4.16 -5.69 22.61
N ARG A 82 -4.40 -4.83 23.59
CA ARG A 82 -5.49 -4.97 24.58
C ARG A 82 -6.77 -4.25 24.20
N ASP A 83 -6.81 -3.66 23.00
CA ASP A 83 -7.84 -2.70 22.60
C ASP A 83 -8.72 -3.24 21.46
N PRO A 84 -9.99 -2.81 21.30
CA PRO A 84 -10.88 -3.31 20.25
C PRO A 84 -10.43 -2.86 18.85
N VAL A 85 -9.44 -1.97 18.76
CA VAL A 85 -8.82 -1.48 17.52
C VAL A 85 -7.60 -2.33 17.10
N ALA A 86 -7.15 -3.27 17.94
CA ALA A 86 -6.12 -4.26 17.61
C ALA A 86 -6.32 -4.98 16.25
N PRO A 87 -7.52 -5.45 15.87
CA PRO A 87 -7.73 -6.08 14.56
C PRO A 87 -7.49 -5.13 13.39
N ALA A 88 -7.78 -3.83 13.55
CA ALA A 88 -7.51 -2.82 12.52
C ALA A 88 -6.01 -2.59 12.35
N ALA A 89 -5.26 -2.49 13.45
CA ALA A 89 -3.80 -2.38 13.42
C ALA A 89 -3.14 -3.62 12.79
N ARG A 90 -3.63 -4.84 13.09
CA ARG A 90 -3.16 -6.08 12.45
C ARG A 90 -3.39 -6.08 10.94
N THR A 91 -4.53 -5.57 10.49
CA THR A 91 -4.83 -5.49 9.05
C THR A 91 -3.91 -4.52 8.32
N LEU A 92 -3.45 -3.46 8.97
CA LEU A 92 -2.44 -2.55 8.40
C LEU A 92 -1.05 -3.18 8.34
N ILE A 93 -0.68 -4.02 9.32
CA ILE A 93 0.54 -4.84 9.24
C ILE A 93 0.46 -5.80 8.05
N GLU A 94 -0.69 -6.47 7.87
CA GLU A 94 -0.90 -7.33 6.71
C GLU A 94 -0.81 -6.56 5.40
N LEU A 95 -1.35 -5.34 5.33
CA LEU A 95 -1.24 -4.48 4.16
C LEU A 95 0.23 -4.15 3.89
N GLN A 96 1.00 -3.79 4.91
CA GLN A 96 2.44 -3.52 4.79
C GLN A 96 3.20 -4.74 4.23
N ALA A 97 2.87 -5.95 4.69
CA ALA A 97 3.47 -7.18 4.17
C ALA A 97 3.05 -7.50 2.71
N LYS A 98 1.90 -6.98 2.27
CA LYS A 98 1.36 -7.15 0.92
C LYS A 98 1.84 -6.09 -0.07
N THR A 99 2.25 -4.90 0.37
CA THR A 99 2.75 -3.84 -0.54
C THR A 99 3.86 -4.33 -1.49
N PRO A 100 4.91 -5.07 -1.03
CA PRO A 100 5.95 -5.58 -1.93
C PRO A 100 5.43 -6.58 -2.98
N TRP A 101 4.30 -7.25 -2.70
CA TRP A 101 3.66 -8.12 -3.69
C TRP A 101 2.98 -7.32 -4.80
N ILE A 102 2.41 -6.14 -4.49
CA ILE A 102 1.83 -5.25 -5.50
C ILE A 102 2.92 -4.74 -6.44
N ASP A 103 4.10 -4.40 -5.91
CA ASP A 103 5.26 -4.02 -6.74
C ASP A 103 5.72 -5.18 -7.65
N ARG A 104 5.74 -6.40 -7.11
CA ARG A 104 6.04 -7.59 -7.91
C ARG A 104 5.00 -7.82 -9.01
N PHE A 105 3.72 -7.60 -8.73
CA PHE A 105 2.68 -7.67 -9.77
C PHE A 105 2.93 -6.64 -10.86
N ALA A 106 3.34 -5.41 -10.52
CA ALA A 106 3.68 -4.40 -11.53
C ALA A 106 4.82 -4.89 -12.42
N GLN A 107 5.86 -5.50 -11.84
CA GLN A 107 6.94 -6.13 -12.59
C GLN A 107 6.41 -7.27 -13.46
N TYR A 108 5.59 -8.18 -12.92
CA TYR A 108 5.04 -9.30 -13.68
C TYR A 108 4.16 -8.87 -14.84
N ALA A 109 3.39 -7.78 -14.70
CA ALA A 109 2.61 -7.21 -15.79
C ALA A 109 3.49 -6.83 -16.99
N VAL A 110 4.64 -6.19 -16.75
CA VAL A 110 5.62 -5.88 -17.81
C VAL A 110 6.17 -7.16 -18.44
N HIS A 111 6.58 -8.14 -17.64
CA HIS A 111 7.12 -9.40 -18.15
C HIS A 111 6.10 -10.18 -18.98
N LEU A 112 4.83 -10.18 -18.57
CA LEU A 112 3.72 -10.76 -19.34
C LEU A 112 3.54 -10.07 -20.69
N GLY A 113 3.65 -8.74 -20.73
CA GLY A 113 3.62 -7.99 -21.98
C GLY A 113 4.75 -8.38 -22.91
N ILE A 114 5.99 -8.46 -22.41
CA ILE A 114 7.16 -8.89 -23.19
C ILE A 114 7.00 -10.33 -23.68
N LEU A 115 6.54 -11.24 -22.83
CA LEU A 115 6.32 -12.65 -23.17
C LEU A 115 5.29 -12.78 -24.30
N GLY A 116 4.20 -12.02 -24.22
CA GLY A 116 3.17 -11.97 -25.27
C GLY A 116 3.73 -11.50 -26.61
N THR A 117 4.57 -10.46 -26.60
CA THR A 117 5.26 -9.96 -27.78
C THR A 117 6.17 -11.02 -28.40
N VAL A 118 7.00 -11.67 -27.58
CA VAL A 118 7.90 -12.73 -28.05
C VAL A 118 7.10 -13.88 -28.64
N PHE A 119 6.02 -14.30 -27.98
CA PHE A 119 5.16 -15.37 -28.47
C PHE A 119 4.56 -15.03 -29.84
N ALA A 120 3.97 -13.84 -29.99
CA ALA A 120 3.37 -13.40 -31.25
C ALA A 120 4.38 -13.35 -32.42
N LEU A 121 5.61 -12.91 -32.14
CA LEU A 121 6.67 -12.84 -33.15
C LEU A 121 7.21 -14.22 -33.52
N VAL A 122 7.42 -15.10 -32.54
CA VAL A 122 7.93 -16.46 -32.78
C VAL A 122 6.89 -17.35 -33.46
N SER A 123 5.60 -17.12 -33.19
CA SER A 123 4.51 -17.84 -33.87
C SER A 123 4.27 -17.39 -35.31
N SER A 124 4.87 -16.27 -35.73
CA SER A 124 4.76 -15.76 -37.10
C SER A 124 5.83 -16.42 -37.98
N ASP A 125 5.45 -16.87 -39.18
CA ASP A 125 6.42 -17.41 -40.13
C ASP A 125 7.35 -16.28 -40.61
N PRO A 126 8.68 -16.36 -40.38
CA PRO A 126 9.61 -15.31 -40.77
C PRO A 126 9.80 -15.20 -42.30
N THR A 127 9.40 -16.22 -43.05
CA THR A 127 9.48 -16.22 -44.53
C THR A 127 8.24 -15.62 -45.18
N ASP A 128 7.15 -15.47 -44.43
CA ASP A 128 5.93 -14.79 -44.86
C ASP A 128 5.81 -13.40 -44.23
N LEU A 129 6.16 -12.38 -45.03
CA LEU A 129 6.08 -10.98 -44.64
C LEU A 129 4.66 -10.52 -44.28
N GLU A 130 3.62 -11.15 -44.83
CA GLU A 130 2.23 -10.80 -44.55
C GLU A 130 1.81 -11.36 -43.18
N SER A 131 2.11 -12.63 -42.90
CA SER A 131 1.94 -13.22 -41.56
C SER A 131 2.73 -12.47 -40.50
N PHE A 132 3.98 -12.09 -40.78
CA PHE A 132 4.79 -11.32 -39.83
C PHE A 132 4.19 -9.94 -39.54
N ARG A 133 3.73 -9.23 -40.58
CA ARG A 133 3.05 -7.94 -40.43
C ARG A 133 1.74 -8.05 -39.66
N ALA A 134 1.01 -9.15 -39.80
CA ALA A 134 -0.21 -9.41 -39.04
C ALA A 134 0.07 -9.67 -37.55
N GLY A 135 1.21 -10.28 -37.21
CA GLY A 135 1.62 -10.53 -35.83
C GLY A 135 2.10 -9.30 -35.06
N LEU A 136 2.63 -8.28 -35.75
CA LEU A 136 3.16 -7.05 -35.13
C LEU A 136 2.11 -6.30 -34.28
N PRO A 137 0.89 -6.01 -34.76
CA PRO A 137 -0.15 -5.41 -33.94
C PRO A 137 -0.46 -6.19 -32.66
N THR A 138 -0.58 -7.53 -32.73
CA THR A 138 -0.82 -8.40 -31.57
C THR A 138 0.34 -8.31 -30.57
N ALA A 139 1.57 -8.31 -31.08
CA ALA A 139 2.76 -8.17 -30.26
C ALA A 139 2.77 -6.82 -29.50
N LEU A 140 2.32 -5.74 -30.15
CA LEU A 140 2.16 -4.42 -29.52
C LEU A 140 1.00 -4.38 -28.51
N GLY A 141 -0.11 -5.06 -28.79
CA GLY A 141 -1.27 -5.13 -27.90
C GLY A 141 -0.93 -5.72 -26.54
N THR A 142 -0.18 -6.82 -26.52
CA THR A 142 0.28 -7.46 -25.28
C THR A 142 1.24 -6.56 -24.48
N THR A 143 2.19 -5.87 -25.13
CA THR A 143 3.06 -4.90 -24.45
C THR A 143 2.26 -3.74 -23.88
N PHE A 144 1.31 -3.20 -24.65
CA PHE A 144 0.48 -2.08 -24.24
C PHE A 144 -0.27 -2.41 -22.94
N TRP A 145 -0.95 -3.56 -22.88
CA TRP A 145 -1.65 -3.97 -21.67
C TRP A 145 -0.70 -4.25 -20.51
N GLY A 146 0.47 -4.85 -20.77
CA GLY A 146 1.52 -5.02 -19.77
C GLY A 146 1.95 -3.72 -19.10
N LEU A 147 2.18 -2.66 -19.90
CA LEU A 147 2.55 -1.34 -19.40
C LEU A 147 1.41 -0.64 -18.65
N VAL A 148 0.20 -0.66 -19.22
CA VAL A 148 -0.99 -0.09 -18.56
C VAL A 148 -1.24 -0.77 -17.21
N GLY A 149 -1.11 -2.10 -17.17
CA GLY A 149 -1.22 -2.89 -15.95
C GLY A 149 -0.18 -2.51 -14.91
N ALA A 150 1.08 -2.41 -15.32
CA ALA A 150 2.18 -2.02 -14.45
C ALA A 150 1.96 -0.62 -13.85
N LEU A 151 1.54 0.36 -14.66
CA LEU A 151 1.22 1.71 -14.19
C LEU A 151 0.07 1.71 -13.17
N GLY A 152 -1.00 0.97 -13.46
CA GLY A 152 -2.13 0.83 -12.53
C GLY A 152 -1.71 0.20 -11.20
N LEU A 153 -0.92 -0.87 -11.25
CA LEU A 153 -0.41 -1.56 -10.06
C LEU A 153 0.53 -0.68 -9.23
N SER A 154 1.45 0.04 -9.88
CA SER A 154 2.33 1.00 -9.20
C SER A 154 1.55 2.14 -8.54
N ALA A 155 0.48 2.63 -9.17
CA ALA A 155 -0.38 3.64 -8.55
C ALA A 155 -1.08 3.10 -7.29
N VAL A 156 -1.53 1.84 -7.32
CA VAL A 156 -2.12 1.17 -6.14
C VAL A 156 -1.07 0.95 -5.05
N ALA A 157 0.16 0.55 -5.39
CA ALA A 157 1.26 0.41 -4.45
C ALA A 157 1.53 1.75 -3.73
N GLY A 158 1.67 2.85 -4.49
CA GLY A 158 1.84 4.18 -3.91
C GLY A 158 0.67 4.63 -3.03
N ALA A 159 -0.56 4.27 -3.38
CA ALA A 159 -1.73 4.53 -2.53
C ALA A 159 -1.71 3.74 -1.21
N CYS A 160 -1.25 2.48 -1.24
CA CYS A 160 -1.03 1.66 -0.06
C CYS A 160 0.05 2.28 0.85
N GLU A 161 1.19 2.67 0.29
CA GLU A 161 2.28 3.33 1.02
C GLU A 161 1.81 4.64 1.66
N GLY A 162 1.12 5.50 0.91
CA GLY A 162 0.58 6.75 1.45
C GLY A 162 -0.42 6.52 2.59
N THR A 163 -1.24 5.47 2.51
CA THR A 163 -2.16 5.11 3.59
C THR A 163 -1.41 4.64 4.83
N LEU A 164 -0.37 3.82 4.66
CA LEU A 164 0.48 3.36 5.77
C LEU A 164 1.24 4.53 6.39
N GLU A 165 1.79 5.44 5.60
CA GLU A 165 2.51 6.59 6.12
C GLU A 165 1.59 7.52 6.92
N HIS A 166 0.40 7.84 6.39
CA HIS A 166 -0.60 8.58 7.14
C HIS A 166 -1.00 7.89 8.45
N ALA A 167 -1.11 6.55 8.46
CA ALA A 167 -1.42 5.82 9.68
C ALA A 167 -0.31 5.93 10.73
N ARG A 168 0.96 5.86 10.34
CA ARG A 168 2.08 6.08 11.26
C ARG A 168 2.07 7.49 11.84
N LEU A 169 1.90 8.50 10.99
CA LEU A 169 1.86 9.90 11.40
C LEU A 169 0.72 10.16 12.39
N HIS A 170 -0.49 9.68 12.10
CA HIS A 170 -1.63 9.86 13.00
C HIS A 170 -1.45 9.15 14.36
N VAL A 171 -0.85 7.96 14.37
CA VAL A 171 -0.53 7.27 15.63
C VAL A 171 0.53 8.04 16.43
N ARG A 172 1.57 8.54 15.75
CA ARG A 172 2.61 9.35 16.37
C ARG A 172 2.03 10.62 17.00
N ASP A 173 1.25 11.37 16.24
CA ASP A 173 0.67 12.63 16.71
C ASP A 173 -0.26 12.39 17.91
N ALA A 174 -1.07 11.33 17.90
CA ALA A 174 -1.90 10.96 19.04
C ALA A 174 -1.10 10.57 20.30
N LEU A 175 0.07 9.95 20.15
CA LEU A 175 0.96 9.61 21.27
C LEU A 175 1.66 10.85 21.82
N LEU A 176 2.14 11.75 20.95
CA LEU A 176 2.79 13.01 21.34
C LEU A 176 1.81 13.94 22.07
N GLU A 177 0.59 14.12 21.56
CA GLU A 177 -0.47 14.88 22.24
C GLU A 177 -0.72 14.33 23.65
N GLY A 178 -0.72 13.01 23.82
CA GLY A 178 -0.87 12.39 25.14
C GLY A 178 0.30 12.67 26.09
N LEU A 179 1.52 12.82 25.57
CA LEU A 179 2.71 13.15 26.37
C LEU A 179 2.74 14.64 26.75
N GLU A 180 2.34 15.53 25.85
CA GLU A 180 2.29 16.98 26.09
C GLU A 180 1.27 17.36 27.18
N VAL A 181 0.13 16.67 27.24
CA VAL A 181 -0.88 16.86 28.30
C VAL A 181 -0.32 16.57 29.70
N VAL A 182 0.66 15.67 29.84
CA VAL A 182 1.33 15.39 31.12
C VAL A 182 2.44 16.39 31.43
N ALA A 183 3.07 16.96 30.41
CA ALA A 183 4.16 17.92 30.56
C ALA A 183 3.69 19.33 30.93
N ALA A 184 2.39 19.64 30.75
CA ALA A 184 1.82 20.92 31.17
C ALA A 184 1.89 21.07 32.70
N PRO A 185 2.59 22.08 33.24
CA PRO A 185 2.60 22.32 34.68
C PRO A 185 1.18 22.64 35.16
N PRO A 186 0.78 22.21 36.38
CA PRO A 186 -0.51 22.61 36.93
C PRO A 186 -0.57 24.13 36.93
N GLU A 187 -1.63 24.70 36.36
CA GLU A 187 -1.87 26.13 36.47
C GLU A 187 -1.78 26.50 37.95
N PRO A 188 -0.92 27.47 38.34
CA PRO A 188 -0.86 27.91 39.72
C PRO A 188 -2.25 28.40 40.07
N GLY A 189 -2.91 27.66 40.98
CA GLY A 189 -4.28 27.88 41.36
C GLY A 189 -4.51 29.35 41.68
N ASP A 190 -5.61 29.87 41.14
CA ASP A 190 -6.10 31.21 41.44
C ASP A 190 -6.25 31.36 42.96
N PRO A 191 -5.44 32.20 43.64
CA PRO A 191 -5.51 32.40 45.08
C PRO A 191 -6.65 33.39 45.43
N ALA A 192 -7.86 33.11 44.97
CA ALA A 192 -9.05 33.90 45.28
C ALA A 192 -10.30 33.00 45.41
N GLY A 193 -10.47 32.45 46.62
CA GLY A 193 -11.67 31.76 47.08
C GLY A 193 -11.63 31.52 48.58
#